data_AF-A0A1G7D4H2-F1
#
_entry.id   AF-A0A1G7D4H2-F1
#
_cell.length_a   1.000
_cell.length_b   1.000
_cell.length_c   1.000
_cell.angle_alpha   90.00
_cell.angle_beta   90.00
_cell.angle_gamma   90.00
#
_symmetry.space_group_name_H-M   'P 1'
#
loop_
_entity.id
_entity.type
_entity.pdbx_description
1 polymer ?
#
loop_
_entity_poly.entity_id
_entity_poly.type
_entity_poly.pdbx_seq_one_letter_code
_entity_poly.pdbx_strand_id
1 'polypeptide(L)'
;MPPIKLKSITMNNKIVYKTRKEFHIFVASTYPDLKEIKDFGDKKAFNELLLKDLPQVRRYITKRLNTALSKGNLPRGKYRPDDFIDQLFIEVYDHFDEVGNKADFYPWLFKKADELLDDTIIDEEFDAVFFENIDDFSRPEWNEMEEKFSTDGDGDLVMLEELDDISYPKNDYMLNHVFVEDDKKEIIDKLDKELGEKNIRRHADMVLHYLPLPMRTVFELATQYHFDVEEIAKIRNQSIQEIRELLENARKSLETSFLNRHFADNT
;
A
#
# COMPACT_ATOMS: atom_id res chain seq x y z
N MET A 1 47.64 4.29 16.69
CA MET A 1 46.26 4.25 16.17
C MET A 1 46.31 4.59 14.69
N PRO A 2 45.95 3.66 13.79
CA PRO A 2 45.74 3.97 12.38
C PRO A 2 44.30 4.48 12.16
N PRO A 3 44.07 5.43 11.24
CA PRO A 3 42.75 5.97 10.97
C PRO A 3 41.92 5.00 10.11
N ILE A 4 40.64 4.84 10.47
CA ILE A 4 39.64 4.11 9.69
C ILE A 4 39.41 4.89 8.39
N LYS A 5 39.67 4.26 7.24
CA LYS A 5 39.30 4.81 5.93
C LYS A 5 37.79 4.68 5.77
N LEU A 6 37.04 5.75 6.07
CA LEU A 6 35.72 5.92 5.47
C LEU A 6 35.91 5.96 3.95
N LYS A 7 35.41 4.94 3.24
CA LYS A 7 35.20 5.04 1.80
C LYS A 7 34.13 6.10 1.61
N SER A 8 34.54 7.26 1.09
CA SER A 8 33.67 8.34 0.68
C SER A 8 32.71 7.84 -0.41
N ILE A 9 31.47 7.56 -0.01
CA ILE A 9 30.37 7.42 -0.96
C ILE A 9 29.89 8.85 -1.25
N THR A 10 30.28 9.37 -2.40
CA THR A 10 29.78 10.64 -2.93
C THR A 10 28.27 10.49 -3.17
N MET A 11 27.46 11.04 -2.26
CA MET A 11 26.00 11.04 -2.37
C MET A 11 25.55 12.09 -3.39
N ASN A 12 25.00 11.63 -4.50
CA ASN A 12 24.26 12.47 -5.43
C ASN A 12 22.77 12.44 -5.03
N ASN A 13 22.24 13.60 -4.64
CA ASN A 13 20.86 13.78 -4.18
C ASN A 13 19.87 13.62 -5.35
N LYS A 14 19.22 12.44 -5.38
CA LYS A 14 17.91 12.04 -5.96
C LYS A 14 18.04 10.61 -6.48
N ILE A 15 17.90 9.62 -5.59
CA ILE A 15 17.69 8.24 -6.03
C ILE A 15 16.23 8.14 -6.48
N VAL A 16 16.01 8.25 -7.79
CA VAL A 16 14.74 7.91 -8.42
C VAL A 16 14.81 6.41 -8.72
N TYR A 17 14.20 5.59 -7.87
CA TYR A 17 14.08 4.14 -8.11
C TYR A 17 13.23 3.92 -9.37
N LYS A 18 13.73 3.14 -10.33
CA LYS A 18 13.05 2.91 -11.61
C LYS A 18 11.94 1.87 -11.49
N THR A 19 12.01 0.96 -10.52
CA THR A 19 10.97 -0.04 -10.24
C THR A 19 10.81 -0.29 -8.73
N ARG A 20 9.61 -0.60 -8.24
CA ARG A 20 9.33 -0.84 -6.80
C ARG A 20 10.08 -2.05 -6.24
N LYS A 21 10.42 -3.03 -7.10
CA LYS A 21 11.30 -4.18 -6.77
C LYS A 21 12.74 -3.77 -6.46
N GLU A 22 13.24 -2.68 -7.05
CA GLU A 22 14.57 -2.12 -6.72
C GLU A 22 14.59 -1.52 -5.32
N PHE A 23 13.46 -1.04 -4.80
CA PHE A 23 13.39 -0.45 -3.46
C PHE A 23 13.49 -1.50 -2.36
N HIS A 24 12.80 -2.65 -2.48
CA HIS A 24 12.97 -3.77 -1.56
C HIS A 24 14.46 -4.19 -1.51
N ILE A 25 15.11 -4.35 -2.66
CA ILE A 25 16.55 -4.70 -2.72
C ILE A 25 17.41 -3.62 -2.05
N PHE A 26 17.07 -2.34 -2.24
CA PHE A 26 17.75 -1.23 -1.58
C PHE A 26 17.63 -1.31 -0.06
N VAL A 27 16.43 -1.49 0.49
CA VAL A 27 16.22 -1.61 1.94
C VAL A 27 16.95 -2.84 2.50
N ALA A 28 16.90 -3.97 1.81
CA ALA A 28 17.68 -5.15 2.20
C ALA A 28 19.21 -4.88 2.20
N SER A 29 19.69 -3.92 1.40
CA SER A 29 21.12 -3.58 1.33
C SER A 29 21.60 -2.72 2.50
N THR A 30 20.72 -1.96 3.17
CA THR A 30 21.07 -1.10 4.32
C THR A 30 21.14 -1.86 5.64
N TYR A 31 20.51 -3.04 5.72
CA TYR A 31 20.43 -3.86 6.94
C TYR A 31 21.77 -4.10 7.64
N PRO A 32 22.88 -4.47 6.95
CA PRO A 32 24.17 -4.68 7.62
C PRO A 32 24.71 -3.41 8.30
N ASP A 33 24.55 -2.26 7.64
CA ASP A 33 25.00 -0.97 8.16
C ASP A 33 24.15 -0.55 9.37
N LEU A 34 22.82 -0.74 9.30
CA LEU A 34 21.92 -0.51 10.43
C LEU A 34 22.29 -1.38 11.64
N LYS A 35 22.63 -2.65 11.41
CA LYS A 35 23.08 -3.56 12.45
C LYS A 35 24.36 -3.08 13.12
N GLU A 36 25.38 -2.74 12.32
CA GLU A 36 26.65 -2.22 12.83
C GLU A 36 26.43 -0.94 13.65
N ILE A 37 25.64 0.01 13.15
CA ILE A 37 25.33 1.27 13.85
C ILE A 37 24.62 1.01 15.19
N LYS A 38 23.66 0.09 15.21
CA LYS A 38 22.94 -0.30 16.44
C LYS A 38 23.88 -0.94 17.46
N ASP A 39 24.78 -1.82 17.03
CA ASP A 39 25.78 -2.46 17.91
C ASP A 39 26.72 -1.42 18.55
N PHE A 40 27.02 -0.33 17.84
CA PHE A 40 27.76 0.83 18.37
C PHE A 40 26.92 1.77 19.26
N GLY A 41 25.60 1.59 19.31
CA GLY A 41 24.68 2.38 20.12
C GLY A 41 24.41 3.79 19.57
N ASP A 42 24.72 4.07 18.30
CA ASP A 42 24.49 5.38 17.69
C ASP A 42 23.05 5.49 17.13
N LYS A 43 22.12 5.77 18.04
CA LYS A 43 20.69 5.98 17.73
C LYS A 43 20.47 7.02 16.63
N LYS A 44 21.29 8.07 16.59
CA LYS A 44 21.12 9.16 15.64
C LYS A 44 21.47 8.70 14.23
N ALA A 45 22.63 8.07 14.07
CA ALA A 45 23.04 7.51 12.78
C ALA A 45 22.08 6.41 12.31
N PHE A 46 21.52 5.62 13.24
CA PHE A 46 20.54 4.59 12.92
C PHE A 46 19.27 5.20 12.32
N ASN A 47 18.70 6.21 12.98
CA ASN A 47 17.49 6.87 12.52
C ASN A 47 17.70 7.61 11.18
N GLU A 48 18.87 8.22 10.98
CA GLU A 48 19.21 8.89 9.72
C GLU A 48 19.29 7.91 8.54
N LEU A 49 19.77 6.69 8.77
CA LEU A 49 19.78 5.63 7.75
C LEU A 49 18.38 5.04 7.55
N LEU A 50 17.68 4.69 8.64
CA LEU A 50 16.33 4.13 8.60
C LEU A 50 15.34 5.06 7.88
N LEU A 51 15.45 6.38 8.05
CA LEU A 51 14.59 7.35 7.35
C LEU A 51 14.60 7.17 5.82
N LYS A 52 15.70 6.66 5.25
CA LYS A 52 15.83 6.39 3.81
C LYS A 52 15.09 5.12 3.37
N ASP A 53 14.86 4.21 4.30
CA ASP A 53 14.21 2.92 4.07
C ASP A 53 12.68 3.00 4.27
N LEU A 54 12.20 4.03 4.97
CA LEU A 54 10.79 4.21 5.30
C LEU A 54 9.87 4.89 4.26
N PRO A 55 10.28 5.46 3.11
CA PRO A 55 9.34 6.12 2.20
C PRO A 55 8.10 5.29 1.81
N GLN A 56 8.27 4.01 1.49
CA GLN A 56 7.13 3.14 1.16
C GLN A 56 6.29 2.75 2.39
N VAL A 57 6.92 2.56 3.54
CA VAL A 57 6.23 2.27 4.81
C VAL A 57 5.42 3.48 5.29
N ARG A 58 5.97 4.70 5.14
CA ARG A 58 5.26 5.95 5.43
C ARG A 58 4.01 6.08 4.58
N ARG A 59 4.13 5.78 3.29
CA ARG A 59 2.98 5.79 2.38
C ARG A 59 1.91 4.78 2.81
N TYR A 60 2.32 3.57 3.18
CA TYR A 60 1.42 2.53 3.67
C TYR A 60 0.64 2.98 4.91
N ILE A 61 1.35 3.49 5.92
CA ILE A 61 0.75 4.01 7.15
C ILE A 61 -0.23 5.13 6.85
N THR A 62 0.18 6.09 6.02
CA THR A 62 -0.63 7.26 5.72
C THR A 62 -1.93 6.86 5.01
N LYS A 63 -1.84 6.01 3.98
CA LYS A 63 -3.01 5.52 3.25
C LYS A 63 -3.98 4.75 4.14
N ARG A 64 -3.47 3.81 4.96
CA ARG A 64 -4.30 3.01 5.87
C ARG A 64 -5.00 3.89 6.90
N LEU A 65 -4.27 4.86 7.48
CA LEU A 65 -4.82 5.77 8.48
C LEU A 65 -5.90 6.70 7.90
N ASN A 66 -5.63 7.32 6.75
CA ASN A 66 -6.57 8.21 6.09
C ASN A 66 -7.86 7.49 5.69
N THR A 67 -7.75 6.25 5.21
CA THR A 67 -8.92 5.45 4.89
C THR A 67 -9.75 5.13 6.15
N ALA A 68 -9.10 4.81 7.27
CA ALA A 68 -9.81 4.58 8.54
C ALA A 68 -10.48 5.85 9.09
N LEU A 69 -9.88 7.03 8.88
CA LEU A 69 -10.47 8.32 9.28
C LEU A 69 -11.67 8.70 8.40
N SER A 70 -11.57 8.50 7.08
CA SER A 70 -12.65 8.83 6.15
C SER A 70 -13.86 7.93 6.34
N LYS A 71 -13.65 6.65 6.67
CA LYS A 71 -14.72 5.70 7.04
C LYS A 71 -15.31 5.88 8.43
N GLY A 72 -14.71 6.71 9.28
CA GLY A 72 -15.16 6.93 10.65
C GLY A 72 -14.76 5.83 11.64
N ASN A 73 -13.93 4.87 11.25
CA ASN A 73 -13.32 3.88 12.14
C ASN A 73 -12.41 4.54 13.18
N LEU A 74 -11.91 5.74 12.87
CA LEU A 74 -11.14 6.58 13.77
C LEU A 74 -11.74 7.98 13.91
N PRO A 75 -11.69 8.58 15.11
CA PRO A 75 -12.12 9.96 15.31
C PRO A 75 -11.19 10.94 14.58
N ARG A 76 -11.80 11.83 13.79
CA ARG A 76 -11.08 12.87 13.03
C ARG A 76 -10.26 13.77 13.96
N GLY A 77 -9.03 14.08 13.53
CA GLY A 77 -8.13 15.00 14.23
C GLY A 77 -7.43 14.43 15.48
N LYS A 78 -7.73 13.19 15.90
CA LYS A 78 -7.06 12.55 17.05
C LYS A 78 -5.72 11.92 16.67
N TYR A 79 -5.60 11.43 15.44
CA TYR A 79 -4.46 10.65 14.97
C TYR A 79 -3.86 11.30 13.73
N ARG A 80 -2.52 11.33 13.64
CA ARG A 80 -1.79 11.82 12.47
C ARG A 80 -0.79 10.74 12.00
N PRO A 81 -0.50 10.67 10.68
CA PRO A 81 0.48 9.72 10.17
C PRO A 81 1.84 9.82 10.89
N ASP A 82 2.30 11.05 11.16
CA ASP A 82 3.57 11.28 11.86
C ASP A 82 3.64 10.63 13.24
N ASP A 83 2.52 10.51 13.97
CA ASP A 83 2.48 9.87 15.29
C ASP A 83 2.86 8.37 15.19
N PHE A 84 2.38 7.68 14.15
CA PHE A 84 2.70 6.29 13.88
C PHE A 84 4.12 6.12 13.34
N ILE A 85 4.60 7.07 12.54
CA ILE A 85 5.97 7.05 12.03
C ILE A 85 6.98 7.22 13.17
N ASP A 86 6.72 8.16 14.07
CA ASP A 86 7.57 8.39 15.26
C ASP A 86 7.60 7.15 16.16
N GLN A 87 6.45 6.51 16.39
CA GLN A 87 6.40 5.24 17.11
C GLN A 87 7.14 4.13 16.37
N LEU A 88 7.02 4.05 15.04
CA LEU A 88 7.72 3.04 14.24
C LEU A 88 9.25 3.18 14.37
N PHE A 89 9.80 4.39 14.44
CA PHE A 89 11.24 4.56 14.69
C PHE A 89 11.68 3.94 16.02
N ILE A 90 10.87 4.06 17.06
CA ILE A 90 11.14 3.48 18.38
C ILE A 90 11.07 1.95 18.29
N GLU A 91 9.97 1.42 17.76
CA GLU A 91 9.77 -0.03 17.61
C GLU A 91 10.86 -0.69 16.78
N VAL A 92 11.24 -0.07 15.65
CA VAL A 92 12.29 -0.60 14.78
C VAL A 92 13.62 -0.62 15.49
N TYR A 93 13.98 0.44 16.22
CA TYR A 93 15.25 0.47 16.94
C TYR A 93 15.29 -0.58 18.06
N ASP A 94 14.24 -0.66 18.88
CA ASP A 94 14.20 -1.51 20.06
C ASP A 94 14.10 -3.00 19.69
N HIS A 95 13.40 -3.32 18.60
CA HIS A 95 13.15 -4.69 18.16
C HIS A 95 14.00 -5.14 16.95
N PHE A 96 14.97 -4.33 16.50
CA PHE A 96 15.78 -4.63 15.30
C PHE A 96 16.42 -6.04 15.30
N ASP A 97 16.76 -6.55 16.48
CA ASP A 97 17.42 -7.86 16.64
C ASP A 97 16.48 -9.05 16.31
N GLU A 98 15.17 -8.82 16.20
CA GLU A 98 14.19 -9.80 15.71
C GLU A 98 14.41 -10.15 14.23
N VAL A 99 15.03 -9.25 13.46
CA VAL A 99 15.28 -9.43 12.03
C VAL A 99 16.44 -10.41 11.86
N GLY A 100 16.12 -11.66 11.56
CA GLY A 100 17.11 -12.74 11.43
C GLY A 100 18.02 -12.61 10.21
N ASN A 101 17.55 -11.99 9.13
CA ASN A 101 18.36 -11.76 7.93
C ASN A 101 17.89 -10.52 7.14
N LYS A 102 18.75 -10.04 6.26
CA LYS A 102 18.52 -8.83 5.46
C LYS A 102 17.31 -8.88 4.52
N ALA A 103 16.90 -10.06 4.05
CA ALA A 103 15.77 -10.19 3.14
C ALA A 103 14.44 -10.01 3.88
N ASP A 104 14.38 -10.42 5.15
CA ASP A 104 13.19 -10.22 5.97
C ASP A 104 13.04 -8.78 6.49
N PHE A 105 14.08 -7.93 6.36
CA PHE A 105 14.04 -6.56 6.92
C PHE A 105 12.90 -5.72 6.34
N TYR A 106 12.73 -5.74 5.02
CA TYR A 106 11.70 -4.94 4.35
C TYR A 106 10.27 -5.41 4.71
N PRO A 107 9.91 -6.70 4.59
CA PRO A 107 8.64 -7.21 5.12
C PRO A 107 8.44 -6.92 6.62
N TRP A 108 9.51 -7.01 7.43
CA TRP A 108 9.42 -6.78 8.87
C TRP A 108 9.09 -5.31 9.22
N LEU A 109 9.57 -4.33 8.45
CA LEU A 109 9.15 -2.92 8.62
C LEU A 109 7.65 -2.75 8.39
N PHE A 110 7.09 -3.41 7.38
CA PHE A 110 5.65 -3.41 7.12
C PHE A 110 4.89 -4.13 8.23
N LYS A 111 5.40 -5.25 8.72
CA LYS A 111 4.84 -5.95 9.89
C LYS A 111 4.72 -5.04 11.11
N LYS A 112 5.80 -4.33 11.48
CA LYS A 112 5.77 -3.39 12.61
C LYS A 112 4.79 -2.24 12.38
N ALA A 113 4.72 -1.71 11.17
CA ALA A 113 3.71 -0.71 10.83
C ALA A 113 2.28 -1.26 10.94
N ASP A 114 2.07 -2.50 10.53
CA ASP A 114 0.77 -3.18 10.57
C ASP A 114 0.31 -3.43 12.01
N GLU A 115 1.21 -3.90 12.88
CA GLU A 115 0.96 -4.08 14.32
C GLU A 115 0.51 -2.76 14.98
N LEU A 116 1.22 -1.65 14.69
CA LEU A 116 0.86 -0.33 15.23
C LEU A 116 -0.52 0.16 14.75
N LEU A 117 -0.85 -0.11 13.49
CA LEU A 117 -2.12 0.29 12.90
C LEU A 117 -3.28 -0.57 13.42
N ASP A 118 -3.11 -1.88 13.49
CA ASP A 118 -4.15 -2.82 13.89
C ASP A 118 -4.50 -2.69 15.39
N ASP A 119 -3.54 -2.32 16.23
CA ASP A 119 -3.81 -1.98 17.64
C ASP A 119 -4.70 -0.73 17.80
N THR A 120 -4.75 0.12 16.77
CA THR A 120 -5.46 1.41 16.82
C THR A 120 -6.75 1.42 15.99
N ILE A 121 -6.71 0.83 14.80
CA ILE A 121 -7.80 0.80 13.83
C ILE A 121 -8.70 -0.37 14.16
N ILE A 122 -9.97 -0.08 14.46
CA ILE A 122 -10.98 -1.12 14.61
C ILE A 122 -11.24 -1.73 13.23
N ASP A 123 -11.22 -3.07 13.18
CA ASP A 123 -11.59 -3.84 12.00
C ASP A 123 -12.92 -3.36 11.43
N GLU A 124 -12.93 -3.22 10.11
CA GLU A 124 -14.09 -2.72 9.39
C GLU A 124 -15.15 -3.80 9.20
N GLU A 125 -16.42 -3.44 9.36
CA GLU A 125 -17.53 -4.18 8.78
C GLU A 125 -17.67 -3.83 7.29
N PHE A 126 -17.69 -4.86 6.46
CA PHE A 126 -17.96 -4.77 5.04
C PHE A 126 -19.18 -3.90 4.72
N ASP A 127 -19.08 -2.98 3.75
CA ASP A 127 -20.25 -2.31 3.17
C ASP A 127 -21.03 -3.33 2.33
N ALA A 128 -21.87 -4.11 3.02
CA ALA A 128 -22.70 -5.14 2.40
C ALA A 128 -23.60 -4.55 1.31
N VAL A 129 -24.03 -3.29 1.45
CA VAL A 129 -24.88 -2.64 0.44
C VAL A 129 -24.09 -2.38 -0.83
N PHE A 130 -22.86 -1.88 -0.72
CA PHE A 130 -21.99 -1.71 -1.89
C PHE A 130 -21.72 -3.04 -2.59
N PHE A 131 -21.37 -4.07 -1.82
CA PHE A 131 -20.96 -5.34 -2.40
C PHE A 131 -22.11 -6.17 -2.96
N GLU A 132 -23.24 -6.25 -2.27
CA GLU A 132 -24.41 -7.00 -2.74
C GLU A 132 -24.95 -6.44 -4.06
N ASN A 133 -24.80 -5.13 -4.28
CA ASN A 133 -25.36 -4.43 -5.44
C ASN A 133 -24.30 -3.99 -6.45
N ILE A 134 -23.05 -4.48 -6.34
CA ILE A 134 -22.00 -4.10 -7.30
C ILE A 134 -22.36 -4.50 -8.74
N ASP A 135 -23.20 -5.52 -8.88
CA ASP A 135 -23.82 -6.01 -10.12
C ASP A 135 -25.01 -5.17 -10.60
N ASP A 136 -25.64 -4.42 -9.70
CA ASP A 136 -26.88 -3.70 -9.95
C ASP A 136 -26.69 -2.19 -10.13
N PHE A 137 -25.51 -1.63 -9.83
CA PHE A 137 -25.25 -0.20 -9.97
C PHE A 137 -25.25 0.26 -11.43
N SER A 138 -26.12 1.22 -11.72
CA SER A 138 -26.19 1.94 -12.98
C SER A 138 -25.01 2.92 -13.14
N ARG A 139 -24.68 3.29 -14.39
CA ARG A 139 -23.63 4.30 -14.66
C ARG A 139 -23.83 5.63 -13.90
N PRO A 140 -25.05 6.19 -13.76
CA PRO A 140 -25.27 7.38 -12.95
C PRO A 140 -24.95 7.19 -11.46
N GLU A 141 -25.35 6.07 -10.87
CA GLU A 141 -25.05 5.77 -9.45
C GLU A 141 -23.54 5.65 -9.23
N TRP A 142 -22.82 5.00 -10.16
CA TRP A 142 -21.36 4.98 -10.14
C TRP A 142 -20.73 6.37 -10.20
N ASN A 143 -21.25 7.26 -11.04
CA ASN A 143 -20.73 8.62 -11.15
C ASN A 143 -21.00 9.42 -9.87
N GLU A 144 -22.17 9.26 -9.24
CA GLU A 144 -22.49 9.90 -7.96
C GLU A 144 -21.56 9.42 -6.83
N MET A 145 -21.23 8.12 -6.80
CA MET A 145 -20.25 7.59 -5.86
C MET A 145 -18.85 8.16 -6.08
N GLU A 146 -18.45 8.30 -7.34
CA GLU A 146 -17.16 8.85 -7.73
C GLU A 146 -17.04 10.37 -7.43
N GLU A 147 -18.16 11.12 -7.45
CA GLU A 147 -18.21 12.54 -7.07
C GLU A 147 -17.89 12.79 -5.59
N LYS A 148 -18.01 11.78 -4.71
CA LYS A 148 -17.59 11.88 -3.30
C LYS A 148 -16.08 11.93 -3.12
N PHE A 149 -15.35 11.55 -4.17
CA PHE A 149 -13.92 11.67 -4.24
C PHE A 149 -13.52 12.89 -5.06
N SER A 150 -12.38 13.46 -4.71
CA SER A 150 -11.73 14.48 -5.51
C SER A 150 -10.56 13.86 -6.28
N THR A 151 -9.92 14.71 -7.06
CA THR A 151 -8.69 14.40 -7.77
C THR A 151 -7.60 15.30 -7.22
N ASP A 152 -6.47 14.72 -6.83
CA ASP A 152 -5.30 15.49 -6.40
C ASP A 152 -4.65 16.25 -7.59
N GLY A 153 -3.57 16.99 -7.31
CA GLY A 153 -2.84 17.72 -8.34
C GLY A 153 -2.23 16.85 -9.46
N ASP A 154 -2.08 15.54 -9.22
CA ASP A 154 -1.48 14.58 -10.14
C ASP A 154 -2.51 13.69 -10.86
N GLY A 155 -3.78 13.75 -10.45
CA GLY A 155 -4.85 13.01 -11.09
C GLY A 155 -5.38 11.80 -10.33
N ASP A 156 -4.83 11.48 -9.16
CA ASP A 156 -5.22 10.29 -8.41
C ASP A 156 -6.49 10.56 -7.58
N LEU A 157 -7.33 9.53 -7.42
CA LEU A 157 -8.56 9.60 -6.63
C LEU A 157 -8.15 9.73 -5.16
N VAL A 158 -8.52 10.84 -4.56
CA VAL A 158 -8.32 11.10 -3.13
C VAL A 158 -9.65 11.49 -2.54
N MET A 159 -9.96 11.04 -1.33
CA MET A 159 -11.10 11.62 -0.62
C MET A 159 -10.85 13.12 -0.49
N LEU A 160 -11.90 13.95 -0.45
CA LEU A 160 -11.75 15.41 -0.26
C LEU A 160 -10.91 15.76 0.98
N GLU A 161 -10.87 14.84 1.95
CA GLU A 161 -10.12 14.94 3.20
C GLU A 161 -8.65 14.52 3.07
N GLU A 162 -8.27 13.91 1.95
CA GLU A 162 -6.93 13.39 1.61
C GLU A 162 -6.19 14.28 0.59
N LEU A 163 -6.80 15.37 0.13
CA LEU A 163 -6.24 16.29 -0.88
C LEU A 163 -4.88 16.91 -0.49
N ASP A 164 -4.52 16.90 0.80
CA ASP A 164 -3.26 17.43 1.31
C ASP A 164 -2.10 16.40 1.30
N ASP A 165 -2.33 15.13 0.91
CA ASP A 165 -1.31 14.07 0.92
C ASP A 165 -0.72 13.79 -0.47
N ILE A 166 0.50 14.26 -0.68
CA ILE A 166 1.24 14.27 -1.96
C ILE A 166 1.93 12.93 -2.32
N SER A 167 1.51 11.80 -1.75
CA SER A 167 2.32 10.58 -1.67
C SER A 167 1.96 9.49 -2.70
N TYR A 168 1.67 9.81 -3.96
CA TYR A 168 1.34 8.81 -4.99
C TYR A 168 2.40 8.64 -6.09
N PRO A 169 3.14 7.51 -6.14
CA PRO A 169 3.98 7.15 -7.28
C PRO A 169 3.18 6.44 -8.38
N LYS A 170 3.39 6.91 -9.62
CA LYS A 170 3.03 6.22 -10.87
C LYS A 170 3.79 4.89 -11.02
N ASN A 171 3.16 3.98 -11.76
CA ASN A 171 3.68 2.70 -12.24
C ASN A 171 3.47 1.52 -11.29
N ASP A 172 2.28 0.93 -11.38
CA ASP A 172 2.14 -0.44 -11.86
C ASP A 172 0.83 -0.57 -12.64
N TYR A 173 0.80 -1.36 -13.72
CA TYR A 173 -0.37 -1.43 -14.59
C TYR A 173 -1.50 -2.20 -13.89
N MET A 174 -2.52 -1.48 -13.48
CA MET A 174 -3.54 -1.94 -12.53
C MET A 174 -4.29 -3.18 -13.03
N LEU A 175 -4.69 -3.22 -14.30
CA LEU A 175 -5.51 -4.32 -14.83
C LEU A 175 -4.80 -5.68 -14.76
N ASN A 176 -3.47 -5.74 -14.88
CA ASN A 176 -2.72 -7.00 -14.74
C ASN A 176 -2.80 -7.60 -13.33
N HIS A 177 -3.10 -6.78 -12.32
CA HIS A 177 -3.25 -7.23 -10.94
C HIS A 177 -4.67 -7.70 -10.61
N VAL A 178 -5.64 -7.29 -11.43
CA VAL A 178 -7.06 -7.65 -11.31
C VAL A 178 -7.36 -8.87 -12.18
N PHE A 179 -7.02 -8.79 -13.47
CA PHE A 179 -7.25 -9.82 -14.46
C PHE A 179 -6.01 -10.71 -14.59
N VAL A 180 -5.91 -11.70 -13.70
CA VAL A 180 -4.76 -12.62 -13.63
C VAL A 180 -4.89 -13.84 -14.53
N GLU A 181 -6.05 -14.06 -15.17
CA GLU A 181 -6.31 -15.14 -16.11
C GLU A 181 -6.08 -14.70 -17.56
N ASP A 182 -5.39 -15.54 -18.35
CA ASP A 182 -4.95 -15.22 -19.72
C ASP A 182 -6.10 -15.02 -20.73
N ASP A 183 -7.31 -15.50 -20.42
CA ASP A 183 -8.48 -15.40 -21.29
C ASP A 183 -9.18 -14.03 -21.23
N LYS A 184 -8.73 -13.13 -20.35
CA LYS A 184 -9.29 -11.78 -20.17
C LYS A 184 -8.63 -10.70 -21.02
N LYS A 185 -7.66 -11.05 -21.87
CA LYS A 185 -6.84 -10.08 -22.62
C LYS A 185 -7.66 -9.12 -23.49
N GLU A 186 -8.71 -9.59 -24.14
CA GLU A 186 -9.60 -8.74 -24.96
C GLU A 186 -10.35 -7.69 -24.11
N ILE A 187 -10.73 -8.04 -22.88
CA ILE A 187 -11.37 -7.13 -21.91
C ILE A 187 -10.38 -6.05 -21.48
N ILE A 188 -9.15 -6.46 -21.15
CA ILE A 188 -8.06 -5.56 -20.74
C ILE A 188 -7.78 -4.53 -21.86
N ASP A 189 -7.58 -4.99 -23.09
CA ASP A 189 -7.30 -4.12 -24.25
C ASP A 189 -8.44 -3.12 -24.50
N LYS A 190 -9.70 -3.52 -24.28
CA LYS A 190 -10.87 -2.64 -24.42
C LYS A 190 -10.93 -1.61 -23.29
N LEU A 191 -10.75 -2.01 -22.04
CA LEU A 191 -10.70 -1.09 -20.90
C LEU A 191 -9.60 -0.04 -21.08
N ASP A 192 -8.42 -0.44 -21.52
CA ASP A 192 -7.31 0.48 -21.79
C ASP A 192 -7.65 1.52 -22.84
N LYS A 193 -8.24 1.08 -23.95
CA LYS A 193 -8.60 1.97 -25.05
C LYS A 193 -9.69 2.96 -24.65
N GLU A 194 -10.63 2.54 -23.81
CA GLU A 194 -11.81 3.34 -23.45
C GLU A 194 -11.54 4.29 -22.27
N LEU A 195 -10.75 3.85 -21.29
CA LEU A 195 -10.60 4.56 -20.02
C LEU A 195 -9.22 5.21 -19.88
N GLY A 196 -8.17 4.55 -20.37
CA GLY A 196 -6.79 4.90 -20.06
C GLY A 196 -6.43 4.68 -18.58
N GLU A 197 -5.13 4.65 -18.31
CA GLU A 197 -4.55 4.27 -17.00
C GLU A 197 -5.14 5.05 -15.81
N LYS A 198 -5.38 6.36 -16.00
CA LYS A 198 -5.90 7.25 -14.95
C LYS A 198 -7.31 6.85 -14.51
N ASN A 199 -8.22 6.60 -15.45
CA ASN A 199 -9.60 6.24 -15.11
C ASN A 199 -9.71 4.81 -14.57
N ILE A 200 -8.85 3.91 -15.04
CA ILE A 200 -8.71 2.56 -14.48
C ILE A 200 -8.31 2.67 -13.00
N ARG A 201 -7.27 3.45 -12.69
CA ARG A 201 -6.84 3.65 -11.31
C ARG A 201 -7.94 4.27 -10.45
N ARG A 202 -8.59 5.31 -10.96
CA ARG A 202 -9.70 6.01 -10.30
C ARG A 202 -10.83 5.04 -9.91
N HIS A 203 -11.23 4.18 -10.84
CA HIS A 203 -12.21 3.14 -10.59
C HIS A 203 -11.74 2.16 -9.51
N ALA A 204 -10.50 1.66 -9.63
CA ALA A 204 -9.96 0.70 -8.68
C ALA A 204 -9.85 1.26 -7.25
N ASP A 205 -9.37 2.50 -7.09
CA ASP A 205 -9.23 3.15 -5.78
C ASP A 205 -10.60 3.33 -5.08
N MET A 206 -11.65 3.67 -5.84
CA MET A 206 -13.01 3.75 -5.31
C MET A 206 -13.51 2.38 -4.86
N VAL A 207 -13.35 1.32 -5.67
CA VAL A 207 -13.78 -0.03 -5.29
C VAL A 207 -13.02 -0.51 -4.05
N LEU A 208 -11.70 -0.36 -4.04
CA LEU A 208 -10.84 -0.69 -2.89
C LEU A 208 -11.24 0.10 -1.64
N HIS A 209 -11.68 1.35 -1.81
CA HIS A 209 -12.21 2.12 -0.70
C HIS A 209 -13.38 1.39 -0.07
N TYR A 210 -14.36 0.83 -0.79
CA TYR A 210 -15.51 0.15 -0.18
C TYR A 210 -15.28 -1.31 0.24
N LEU A 211 -14.12 -1.90 -0.06
CA LEU A 211 -13.80 -3.25 0.41
C LEU A 211 -13.51 -3.30 1.92
N PRO A 212 -13.72 -4.47 2.56
CA PRO A 212 -13.28 -4.71 3.94
C PRO A 212 -11.78 -4.46 4.06
N LEU A 213 -11.39 -3.88 5.19
CA LEU A 213 -9.99 -3.58 5.50
C LEU A 213 -9.04 -4.77 5.23
N PRO A 214 -9.32 -6.03 5.64
CA PRO A 214 -8.42 -7.15 5.36
C PRO A 214 -8.19 -7.40 3.86
N MET A 215 -9.23 -7.29 3.04
CA MET A 215 -9.15 -7.51 1.59
C MET A 215 -8.34 -6.41 0.90
N ARG A 216 -8.64 -5.15 1.21
CA ARG A 216 -7.89 -4.01 0.69
C ARG A 216 -6.42 -4.09 1.06
N THR A 217 -6.12 -4.35 2.33
CA THR A 217 -4.74 -4.41 2.84
C THR A 217 -3.93 -5.49 2.11
N VAL A 218 -4.48 -6.70 1.98
CA VAL A 218 -3.79 -7.79 1.27
C VAL A 218 -3.58 -7.44 -0.20
N PHE A 219 -4.57 -6.85 -0.86
CA PHE A 219 -4.45 -6.41 -2.25
C PHE A 219 -3.35 -5.35 -2.43
N GLU A 220 -3.28 -4.36 -1.53
CA GLU A 220 -2.26 -3.31 -1.58
C GLU A 220 -0.85 -3.85 -1.32
N LEU A 221 -0.67 -4.73 -0.32
CA LEU A 221 0.61 -5.36 -0.05
C LEU A 221 1.13 -6.16 -1.26
N ALA A 222 0.23 -6.90 -1.93
CA ALA A 222 0.59 -7.69 -3.11
C ALA A 222 0.94 -6.82 -4.33
N THR A 223 0.16 -5.78 -4.59
CA THR A 223 0.20 -5.05 -5.87
C THR A 223 1.00 -3.75 -5.79
N GLN A 224 0.89 -3.03 -4.67
CA GLN A 224 1.56 -1.75 -4.50
C GLN A 224 2.96 -1.90 -3.92
N TYR A 225 3.14 -2.88 -3.03
CA TYR A 225 4.39 -3.12 -2.31
C TYR A 225 5.13 -4.40 -2.75
N HIS A 226 4.54 -5.15 -3.70
CA HIS A 226 5.14 -6.30 -4.38
C HIS A 226 5.55 -7.45 -3.45
N PHE A 227 4.84 -7.61 -2.34
CA PHE A 227 5.02 -8.76 -1.46
C PHE A 227 4.36 -10.01 -2.06
N ASP A 228 5.01 -11.16 -1.91
CA ASP A 228 4.38 -12.44 -2.19
C ASP A 228 3.41 -12.86 -1.07
N VAL A 229 2.64 -13.92 -1.31
CA VAL A 229 1.61 -14.38 -0.37
C VAL A 229 2.23 -14.82 0.96
N GLU A 230 3.41 -15.43 0.92
CA GLU A 230 4.15 -15.89 2.09
C GLU A 230 4.68 -14.72 2.93
N GLU A 231 5.17 -13.66 2.30
CA GLU A 231 5.57 -12.40 2.94
C GLU A 231 4.37 -11.68 3.55
N ILE A 232 3.24 -11.59 2.84
CA ILE A 232 2.01 -10.98 3.35
C ILE A 232 1.48 -11.76 4.56
N ALA A 233 1.51 -13.09 4.52
CA ALA A 233 1.12 -13.93 5.66
C ALA A 233 1.96 -13.64 6.91
N LYS A 234 3.26 -13.38 6.75
CA LYS A 234 4.14 -12.96 7.85
C LYS A 234 3.82 -11.55 8.34
N ILE A 235 3.57 -10.60 7.43
CA ILE A 235 3.23 -9.21 7.76
C ILE A 235 1.94 -9.16 8.58
N ARG A 236 0.90 -9.86 8.12
CA ARG A 236 -0.44 -9.87 8.72
C ARG A 236 -0.60 -10.84 9.88
N ASN A 237 0.38 -11.72 10.12
CA ASN A 237 0.27 -12.84 11.06
C ASN A 237 -0.98 -13.72 10.81
N GLN A 238 -1.28 -13.99 9.54
CA GLN A 238 -2.42 -14.79 9.07
C GLN A 238 -1.91 -16.02 8.30
N SER A 239 -2.76 -17.02 8.10
CA SER A 239 -2.39 -18.19 7.31
C SER A 239 -2.29 -17.84 5.82
N ILE A 240 -1.42 -18.55 5.09
CA ILE A 240 -1.28 -18.42 3.63
C ILE A 240 -2.64 -18.63 2.92
N GLN A 241 -3.47 -19.53 3.44
CA GLN A 241 -4.78 -19.80 2.86
C GLN A 241 -5.73 -18.59 3.00
N GLU A 242 -5.79 -17.97 4.19
CA GLU A 242 -6.59 -16.76 4.41
C GLU A 242 -6.11 -15.60 3.53
N ILE A 243 -4.79 -15.41 3.38
CA ILE A 243 -4.24 -14.38 2.49
C ILE A 243 -4.65 -14.63 1.04
N ARG A 244 -4.61 -15.88 0.56
CA ARG A 244 -5.05 -16.23 -0.80
C ARG A 244 -6.53 -15.93 -1.01
N GLU A 245 -7.37 -16.29 -0.06
CA GLU A 245 -8.82 -16.03 -0.13
C GLU A 245 -9.12 -14.53 -0.13
N LEU A 246 -8.48 -13.75 0.75
CA LEU A 246 -8.62 -12.29 0.79
C LEU A 246 -8.18 -11.63 -0.53
N LEU A 247 -7.03 -12.04 -1.07
CA LEU A 247 -6.51 -11.51 -2.33
C LEU A 247 -7.43 -11.83 -3.50
N GLU A 248 -7.92 -13.07 -3.56
CA GLU A 248 -8.80 -13.53 -4.64
C GLU A 248 -10.16 -12.83 -4.60
N ASN A 249 -10.74 -12.69 -3.42
CA ASN A 249 -12.00 -11.96 -3.26
C ASN A 249 -11.84 -10.48 -3.64
N ALA A 250 -10.69 -9.87 -3.34
CA ALA A 250 -10.42 -8.48 -3.71
C ALA A 250 -10.33 -8.32 -5.24
N ARG A 251 -9.64 -9.25 -5.92
CA ARG A 251 -9.56 -9.28 -7.40
C ARG A 251 -10.92 -9.45 -8.04
N LYS A 252 -11.72 -10.42 -7.57
CA LYS A 252 -13.08 -10.65 -8.09
C LYS A 252 -13.96 -9.41 -7.97
N SER A 253 -13.91 -8.74 -6.81
CA SER A 253 -14.70 -7.52 -6.59
C SER A 253 -14.33 -6.42 -7.61
N LEU A 254 -13.02 -6.23 -7.85
CA LEU A 254 -12.52 -5.27 -8.84
C LEU A 254 -12.92 -5.67 -10.27
N GLU A 255 -12.72 -6.93 -10.63
CA GLU A 255 -13.07 -7.48 -11.95
C GLU A 255 -14.55 -7.25 -12.25
N THR A 256 -15.43 -7.70 -11.35
CA THR A 256 -16.88 -7.54 -11.46
C THR A 256 -17.25 -6.08 -11.66
N SER A 257 -16.68 -5.18 -10.84
CA SER A 257 -16.92 -3.74 -10.94
C SER A 257 -16.53 -3.16 -12.31
N PHE A 258 -15.38 -3.55 -12.86
CA PHE A 258 -14.95 -3.12 -14.20
C PHE A 258 -15.89 -3.63 -15.30
N LEU A 259 -16.28 -4.90 -15.23
CA LEU A 259 -17.18 -5.51 -16.20
C LEU A 259 -18.55 -4.84 -16.20
N ASN A 260 -19.14 -4.62 -15.02
CA ASN A 260 -20.47 -4.03 -14.92
C ASN A 260 -20.48 -2.59 -15.42
N ARG A 261 -19.53 -1.75 -14.98
CA ARG A 261 -19.52 -0.34 -15.35
C ARG A 261 -19.28 -0.11 -16.85
N HIS A 262 -18.51 -0.98 -17.52
CA HIS A 262 -18.01 -0.73 -18.87
C HIS A 262 -18.50 -1.71 -19.95
N PHE A 263 -19.14 -2.81 -19.55
CA PHE A 263 -19.59 -3.85 -20.48
C PHE A 263 -21.06 -4.27 -20.31
N ALA A 264 -21.77 -3.81 -19.26
CA ALA A 264 -23.17 -4.20 -19.00
C ALA A 264 -24.21 -3.68 -20.03
N ASP A 265 -23.84 -2.75 -20.92
CA ASP A 265 -24.77 -2.20 -21.93
C ASP A 265 -24.84 -3.00 -23.26
N ASN A 266 -24.42 -4.27 -23.28
CA ASN A 266 -24.41 -5.10 -24.49
C ASN A 266 -25.46 -6.24 -24.52
N THR A 267 -26.50 -6.18 -23.69
CA THR A 267 -27.65 -7.11 -23.74
C THR A 267 -28.98 -6.40 -23.74
#